data_AF-A0A6I6GQE8-F1
#
_entry.id   AF-A0A6I6GQE8-F1
#
_cell.length_a   1.000
_cell.length_b   1.000
_cell.length_c   1.000
_cell.angle_alpha   90.00
_cell.angle_beta   90.00
_cell.angle_gamma   90.00
#
_symmetry.space_group_name_H-M   'P 1'
#
loop_
_entity.id
_entity.type
_entity.pdbx_description
1 polymer ?
#
loop_
_entity_poly.entity_id
_entity_poly.type
_entity_poly.pdbx_seq_one_letter_code
_entity_poly.pdbx_strand_id
1 'polypeptide(L)'
;MTELINKLVAEAGLSNEQAAKTIDVIKGFVSEKFPMLAGAVENVLGASAAPAAPAKEEGSLLDKISDFIPGEMGEKIEGFAKQAADKAGDLLDKGKSTFNDLENKL
;
A
#
# COMPACT_ATOMS: atom_id res chain seq x y z
N MET A 1 4.34 -10.30 -1.18
CA MET A 1 4.18 -11.54 -0.39
C MET A 1 5.21 -11.68 0.74
N THR A 2 6.46 -11.23 0.54
CA THR A 2 7.52 -11.25 1.56
C THR A 2 7.13 -10.54 2.87
N GLU A 3 6.46 -9.38 2.79
CA GLU A 3 5.99 -8.67 3.98
C GLU A 3 4.97 -9.47 4.81
N LEU A 4 4.05 -10.18 4.13
CA LEU A 4 3.04 -11.01 4.79
C LEU A 4 3.68 -12.22 5.48
N ILE A 5 4.66 -12.85 4.82
CA ILE A 5 5.46 -13.93 5.41
C ILE A 5 6.22 -13.42 6.63
N ASN A 6 6.90 -12.28 6.54
CA ASN A 6 7.62 -11.69 7.66
C ASN A 6 6.68 -11.37 8.84
N LYS A 7 5.47 -10.88 8.58
CA LYS A 7 4.45 -10.69 9.62
C LYS A 7 4.01 -12.01 10.28
N LEU A 8 3.75 -13.05 9.48
CA LEU A 8 3.38 -14.37 10.00
C LEU A 8 4.51 -15.00 10.84
N VAL A 9 5.77 -14.81 10.43
CA VAL A 9 6.93 -15.27 11.19
C VAL A 9 7.07 -14.47 12.50
N ALA A 10 7.01 -13.14 12.43
CA ALA A 10 7.25 -12.27 13.57
C ALA A 10 6.11 -12.30 14.62
N GLU A 11 4.85 -12.33 14.17
CA GLU A 11 3.68 -12.20 15.04
C GLU A 11 3.08 -13.57 15.43
N ALA A 12 3.13 -14.57 14.53
CA ALA A 12 2.58 -15.90 14.79
C ALA A 12 3.67 -16.96 15.06
N GLY A 13 4.95 -16.60 15.01
CA GLY A 13 6.07 -17.51 15.30
C GLY A 13 6.22 -18.64 14.29
N LEU A 14 5.66 -18.50 13.08
CA LEU A 14 5.71 -19.52 12.05
C LEU A 14 7.07 -19.56 11.38
N SER A 15 7.50 -20.74 10.91
CA SER A 15 8.62 -20.82 9.97
C SER A 15 8.23 -20.23 8.61
N ASN A 16 9.20 -19.84 7.78
CA ASN A 16 8.92 -19.33 6.43
C ASN A 16 8.07 -20.31 5.59
N GLU A 17 8.33 -21.62 5.73
CA GLU A 17 7.60 -22.68 5.05
C GLU A 17 6.16 -22.82 5.55
N GLN A 18 5.96 -22.69 6.86
CA GLN A 18 4.62 -22.70 7.47
C GLN A 18 3.82 -21.46 7.09
N ALA A 19 4.46 -20.29 7.04
CA ALA A 19 3.84 -19.05 6.62
C ALA A 19 3.36 -19.12 5.16
N ALA A 20 4.20 -19.64 4.25
CA ALA A 20 3.83 -19.85 2.86
C ALA A 20 2.61 -20.79 2.72
N LYS A 21 2.64 -21.95 3.38
CA LYS A 21 1.51 -22.90 3.39
C LYS A 21 0.24 -22.29 4.01
N THR A 22 0.37 -21.45 5.01
CA THR A 22 -0.76 -20.78 5.67
C THR A 22 -1.45 -19.82 4.69
N ILE A 23 -0.68 -19.09 3.88
CA ILE A 23 -1.21 -18.20 2.85
C ILE A 23 -2.01 -19.01 1.80
N ASP A 24 -1.50 -20.16 1.38
CA ASP A 24 -2.21 -21.04 0.43
C ASP A 24 -3.53 -21.57 0.99
N VAL A 25 -3.55 -21.98 2.26
CA VAL A 25 -4.77 -22.44 2.94
C VAL A 25 -5.81 -21.32 3.03
N ILE A 26 -5.39 -20.10 3.41
CA ILE A 26 -6.28 -18.93 3.49
C ILE A 26 -6.84 -18.60 2.11
N LYS A 27 -5.99 -18.59 1.09
CA LYS A 27 -6.38 -18.33 -0.29
C LYS A 27 -7.43 -19.33 -0.78
N GLY A 28 -7.24 -20.62 -0.52
CA GLY A 28 -8.20 -21.66 -0.83
C GLY A 28 -9.53 -21.46 -0.11
N PHE A 29 -9.48 -21.21 1.21
CA PHE A 29 -10.67 -21.00 2.03
C PHE A 29 -11.47 -19.76 1.60
N VAL A 30 -10.81 -18.64 1.35
CA VAL A 30 -11.47 -17.40 0.92
C VAL A 30 -12.05 -17.56 -0.49
N SER A 31 -11.37 -18.26 -1.38
CA SER A 31 -11.90 -18.53 -2.73
C SER A 31 -13.13 -19.43 -2.70
N GLU A 32 -13.18 -20.39 -1.77
CA GLU A 32 -14.35 -21.25 -1.56
C GLU A 32 -15.53 -20.49 -0.94
N LYS A 33 -15.28 -19.69 0.09
CA LYS A 33 -16.35 -18.96 0.82
C LYS A 33 -16.80 -17.69 0.12
N PHE A 34 -15.91 -17.05 -0.63
CA PHE A 34 -16.13 -15.77 -1.30
C PHE A 34 -15.63 -15.84 -2.74
N PRO A 35 -16.29 -16.62 -3.62
CA PRO A 35 -15.85 -16.82 -5.00
C PRO A 35 -15.75 -15.51 -5.80
N MET A 36 -16.52 -14.47 -5.43
CA MET A 36 -16.42 -13.14 -6.02
C MET A 36 -15.08 -12.43 -5.74
N LEU A 37 -14.39 -12.80 -4.66
CA LEU A 37 -13.09 -12.22 -4.28
C LEU A 37 -11.91 -13.07 -4.77
N ALA A 38 -12.14 -14.27 -5.31
CA ALA A 38 -11.08 -15.22 -5.66
C ALA A 38 -10.03 -14.60 -6.60
N GLY A 39 -10.45 -13.85 -7.63
CA GLY A 39 -9.51 -13.18 -8.55
C GLY A 39 -8.69 -12.07 -7.90
N ALA A 40 -9.28 -11.32 -6.97
CA ALA A 40 -8.56 -10.28 -6.22
C ALA A 40 -7.57 -10.90 -5.21
N VAL A 41 -7.98 -11.98 -4.55
CA VAL A 41 -7.14 -12.72 -3.60
C VAL A 41 -5.98 -13.40 -4.33
N GLU A 42 -6.20 -13.93 -5.54
CA GLU A 42 -5.13 -14.45 -6.40
C GLU A 42 -4.12 -13.35 -6.78
N ASN A 43 -4.59 -12.15 -7.12
CA ASN A 43 -3.68 -11.04 -7.44
C ASN A 43 -2.86 -10.56 -6.24
N VAL A 44 -3.44 -10.58 -5.04
CA VAL A 44 -2.78 -10.09 -3.81
C VAL A 44 -1.91 -11.18 -3.16
N LEU A 45 -2.37 -12.43 -3.13
CA LEU A 45 -1.75 -13.58 -2.46
C LEU A 45 -1.12 -14.60 -3.41
N GLY A 46 -1.22 -14.44 -4.73
CA GLY A 46 -0.64 -15.35 -5.74
C GLY A 46 0.64 -14.84 -6.41
N ALA A 47 1.05 -13.59 -6.15
CA ALA A 47 2.24 -12.97 -6.73
C ALA A 47 3.61 -13.53 -6.24
N SER A 48 3.73 -14.84 -5.98
CA SER A 48 4.99 -15.47 -5.52
C SER A 48 5.42 -16.70 -6.31
N ALA A 49 4.88 -16.93 -7.51
CA ALA A 49 5.38 -17.96 -8.42
C ALA A 49 5.43 -17.49 -9.88
N ALA A 50 6.28 -16.51 -10.18
CA ALA A 50 6.85 -16.33 -11.51
C ALA A 50 8.14 -15.49 -11.44
N PRO A 51 9.24 -15.88 -12.11
CA PRO A 51 10.31 -14.95 -12.42
C PRO A 51 9.73 -13.82 -13.27
N ALA A 52 10.22 -12.60 -13.04
CA ALA A 52 9.81 -11.39 -13.74
C ALA A 52 9.62 -11.64 -15.25
N ALA A 53 8.38 -11.57 -15.72
CA ALA A 53 8.03 -11.36 -17.11
C ALA A 53 7.67 -9.87 -17.29
N PRO A 54 8.03 -9.27 -18.44
CA PRO A 54 8.42 -7.88 -18.53
C PRO A 54 7.26 -6.92 -18.25
N ALA A 55 7.60 -5.83 -17.56
CA ALA A 55 6.83 -4.60 -17.55
C ALA A 55 6.49 -4.21 -19.00
N LYS A 56 5.24 -4.43 -19.38
CA LYS A 56 4.58 -3.78 -20.50
C LYS A 56 3.20 -3.38 -20.02
N GLU A 57 3.12 -2.16 -19.52
CA GLU A 57 2.15 -1.13 -19.89
C GLU A 57 2.15 -0.02 -18.82
N GLU A 58 3.21 0.77 -18.79
CA GLU A 58 3.21 2.08 -18.10
C GLU A 58 2.37 3.15 -18.86
N GLY A 59 1.69 2.77 -19.95
CA GLY A 59 0.89 3.69 -20.78
C GLY A 59 -0.62 3.45 -20.79
N SER A 60 -1.15 2.37 -20.21
CA SER A 60 -2.56 1.96 -20.44
C SER A 60 -3.51 2.35 -19.30
N LEU A 61 -2.97 2.65 -18.12
CA LEU A 61 -3.75 3.01 -16.93
C LEU A 61 -3.88 4.52 -16.77
N LEU A 62 -2.81 5.30 -16.95
CA LEU A 62 -2.91 6.77 -16.93
C LEU A 62 -3.81 7.30 -18.04
N ASP A 63 -3.77 6.67 -19.21
CA ASP A 63 -4.54 7.08 -20.40
C ASP A 63 -6.03 6.72 -20.32
N LYS A 64 -6.40 5.74 -19.47
CA LYS A 64 -7.80 5.41 -19.15
C LYS A 64 -8.34 6.19 -17.96
N ILE A 65 -7.46 6.56 -17.02
CA ILE A 65 -7.81 7.39 -15.88
C ILE A 65 -8.00 8.84 -16.33
N SER A 66 -7.24 9.33 -17.32
CA SER A 66 -7.47 10.65 -17.94
C SER A 66 -8.83 10.75 -18.66
N ASP A 67 -9.28 9.66 -19.29
CA ASP A 67 -10.56 9.62 -20.01
C ASP A 67 -11.79 9.56 -19.08
N PHE A 68 -11.61 9.03 -17.85
CA PHE A 68 -12.71 8.85 -16.88
C PHE A 68 -12.68 9.85 -15.71
N ILE A 69 -11.61 10.64 -15.57
CA ILE A 69 -11.54 11.74 -14.61
C ILE A 69 -11.80 13.05 -15.36
N PRO A 70 -13.03 13.60 -15.32
CA PRO A 70 -13.29 14.94 -15.82
C PRO A 70 -12.41 15.96 -15.06
N GLY A 71 -11.80 16.89 -15.80
CA GLY A 71 -10.75 17.81 -15.35
C GLY A 71 -11.01 18.61 -14.07
N GLU A 72 -12.24 18.68 -13.57
CA GLU A 72 -12.59 19.30 -12.29
C GLU A 72 -11.97 18.59 -11.06
N MET A 73 -11.65 17.30 -11.13
CA MET A 73 -11.05 16.58 -10.00
C MET A 73 -9.54 16.83 -9.87
N GLY A 74 -8.85 17.18 -10.97
CA GLY A 74 -7.44 17.55 -10.96
C GLY A 74 -7.17 18.78 -10.12
N GLU A 75 -8.00 19.82 -10.24
CA GLU A 75 -7.94 21.02 -9.38
C GLU A 75 -8.16 20.69 -7.90
N LYS A 76 -9.06 19.74 -7.59
CA LYS A 76 -9.30 19.33 -6.20
C LYS A 76 -8.11 18.57 -5.62
N ILE A 77 -7.49 17.67 -6.39
CA ILE A 77 -6.30 16.93 -5.94
C ILE A 77 -5.12 17.87 -5.70
N GLU A 78 -4.92 18.87 -6.56
CA GLU A 78 -3.90 19.89 -6.34
C GLU A 78 -4.19 20.72 -5.07
N GLY A 79 -5.46 21.03 -4.80
CA GLY A 79 -5.91 21.65 -3.55
C GLY A 79 -5.62 20.80 -2.30
N PHE A 80 -5.86 19.49 -2.36
CA PHE A 80 -5.53 18.56 -1.27
C PHE A 80 -4.02 18.41 -1.08
N ALA A 81 -3.25 18.36 -2.15
CA ALA A 81 -1.79 18.28 -2.10
C ALA A 81 -1.17 19.54 -1.50
N LYS A 82 -1.64 20.74 -1.93
CA LYS A 82 -1.22 22.02 -1.34
C LYS A 82 -1.63 22.11 0.12
N GLN A 83 -2.86 21.77 0.47
CA GLN A 83 -3.33 21.82 1.85
C GLN A 83 -2.59 20.84 2.78
N ALA A 84 -2.22 19.66 2.27
CA ALA A 84 -1.41 18.70 3.00
C ALA A 84 0.04 19.18 3.16
N ALA A 85 0.63 19.76 2.10
CA ALA A 85 1.98 20.32 2.15
C ALA A 85 2.08 21.51 3.11
N ASP A 86 1.13 22.45 3.06
CA ASP A 86 1.05 23.58 3.98
C ASP A 86 0.88 23.10 5.44
N LYS A 87 -0.02 22.16 5.71
CA LYS A 87 -0.22 21.61 7.07
C LYS A 87 0.97 20.78 7.56
N ALA A 88 1.61 20.01 6.68
CA ALA A 88 2.78 19.22 7.03
C ALA A 88 3.98 20.14 7.33
N GLY A 89 4.15 21.21 6.56
CA GLY A 89 5.12 22.27 6.83
C GLY A 89 4.87 22.92 8.19
N ASP A 90 3.63 23.36 8.46
CA ASP A 90 3.26 24.04 9.70
C ASP A 90 3.42 23.14 10.95
N LEU A 91 3.11 21.84 10.82
CA LEU A 91 3.32 20.86 11.91
C LEU A 91 4.79 20.51 12.12
N LEU A 92 5.57 20.39 11.05
CA LEU A 92 7.00 20.11 11.16
C LEU A 92 7.77 21.32 11.74
N ASP A 93 7.35 22.52 11.36
CA ASP A 93 7.94 23.78 11.86
C ASP A 93 7.54 24.04 13.33
N LYS A 94 6.26 23.83 13.71
CA LYS A 94 5.84 23.83 15.12
C LYS A 94 6.53 22.77 15.96
N GLY A 95 6.71 21.56 15.40
CA GLY A 95 7.41 20.47 16.07
C GLY A 95 8.88 20.83 16.33
N LYS A 96 9.57 21.39 15.32
CA LYS A 96 10.96 21.83 15.47
C LYS A 96 11.11 23.01 16.40
N SER A 97 10.24 24.02 16.32
CA SER A 97 10.30 25.19 17.20
C SER A 97 10.02 24.84 18.66
N THR A 98 9.03 23.98 18.92
CA THR A 98 8.75 23.49 20.28
C THR A 98 9.90 22.64 20.82
N PHE A 99 10.52 21.81 19.97
CA PHE A 99 11.68 21.00 20.35
C PHE A 99 12.90 21.87 20.68
N ASN A 100 13.18 22.88 19.84
CA ASN A 100 14.31 23.79 20.00
C ASN A 100 14.13 24.74 21.20
N ASP A 101 12.89 25.14 21.53
CA ASP A 101 12.57 25.93 22.73
C ASP A 101 12.75 25.09 24.02
N LEU A 102 12.47 23.79 23.96
CA LEU A 102 12.66 22.86 25.07
C LEU A 102 14.16 22.57 25.33
N GLU A 103 14.97 22.45 24.28
CA GLU A 103 16.42 22.23 24.38
C GLU A 103 17.16 23.44 24.95
N ASN A 104 16.75 24.66 24.63
CA ASN A 104 17.36 25.89 25.17
C ASN A 104 16.96 26.21 26.62
N LYS A 105 15.99 25.50 27.18
CA LYS A 105 15.46 25.75 28.54
C LYS A 105 15.87 24.68 29.56
N LEU A 106 16.66 23.69 29.14
CA LEU A 106 17.28 22.64 29.97
C LEU A 106 18.77 22.94 30.17
#